data_AF-A0A9E0FP57-F1
#
_entry.id   AF-A0A9E0FP57-F1
#
_cell.length_a   1.000
_cell.length_b   1.000
_cell.length_c   1.000
_cell.angle_alpha   90.00
_cell.angle_beta   90.00
_cell.angle_gamma   90.00
#
_symmetry.space_group_name_H-M   'P 1'
#
loop_
_entity.id
_entity.type
_entity.pdbx_description
1 polymer ?
#
loop_
_entity_poly.entity_id
_entity_poly.type
_entity_poly.pdbx_seq_one_letter_code
_entity_poly.pdbx_strand_id
1 'polypeptide(L)' 'MSAATSRHAFDFNHGDWIVTNRRLKVRGGGSTDWDVFEARQRSDLRLDGMCSLDEIVFAEQGFKGMTFRLYSPER' A
#
# COMPACT_ATOMS: atom_id res chain seq x y z
N MET A 1 22.07 15.00 2.47
CA MET A 1 21.06 14.44 3.39
C MET A 1 20.50 13.19 2.73
N SER A 2 20.77 12.01 3.26
CA SER A 2 20.16 10.77 2.76
C SER A 2 18.69 10.76 3.20
N ALA A 3 17.77 10.75 2.23
CA ALA A 3 16.36 10.62 2.52
C ALA A 3 16.06 9.17 2.94
N ALA A 4 15.46 9.02 4.13
CA ALA A 4 14.91 7.80 4.71
C ALA A 4 15.89 6.76 5.30
N THR A 5 16.56 7.11 6.41
CA THR A 5 17.03 6.12 7.40
C THR A 5 16.49 6.42 8.80
N SER A 6 15.26 6.92 8.90
CA SER A 6 14.63 7.18 10.20
C SER A 6 13.70 6.02 10.60
N ARG A 7 13.65 5.71 11.90
CA ARG A 7 12.71 4.73 12.49
C ARG A 7 11.23 5.02 12.21
N HIS A 8 10.91 6.26 11.82
CA HIS A 8 9.57 6.77 11.52
C HIS A 8 9.33 6.96 10.02
N ALA A 9 10.16 6.35 9.17
CA ALA A 9 10.02 6.48 7.71
C ALA A 9 8.68 5.93 7.19
N PHE A 10 7.96 5.14 7.98
CA PHE A 10 6.65 4.59 7.64
C PHE A 10 5.47 5.35 8.23
N ASP A 11 5.68 6.51 8.86
CA ASP A 11 4.62 7.31 9.48
C ASP A 11 3.75 8.03 8.42
N PHE A 12 3.32 7.29 7.40
CA PHE A 12 2.46 7.70 6.31
C PHE A 12 1.39 6.62 6.07
N ASN A 13 0.20 7.02 5.61
CA ASN A 13 -0.90 6.13 5.22
C ASN A 13 -1.31 5.07 6.26
N HIS A 14 -1.22 5.36 7.56
CA HIS A 14 -1.82 4.55 8.62
C HIS A 14 -3.29 4.92 8.83
N GLY A 15 -4.10 3.98 9.32
CA GLY A 15 -5.55 4.11 9.50
C GLY A 15 -6.38 3.25 8.53
N ASP A 16 -7.68 3.49 8.53
CA ASP A 16 -8.65 2.82 7.68
C ASP A 16 -8.98 3.68 6.46
N TRP A 17 -8.95 3.07 5.27
CA TRP A 17 -9.06 3.76 4.00
C TRP A 17 -10.05 3.08 3.06
N ILE A 18 -10.73 3.91 2.29
CA ILE A 18 -11.39 3.53 1.05
C ILE A 18 -10.48 3.94 -0.11
N VAL A 19 -10.05 2.96 -0.91
CA VAL A 19 -9.05 3.15 -1.96
C VAL A 19 -9.69 2.98 -3.33
N THR A 20 -9.66 4.04 -4.15
CA THR A 20 -10.04 3.97 -5.57
C THR A 20 -8.85 3.50 -6.41
N ASN A 21 -8.92 2.28 -6.91
CA ASN A 21 -7.91 1.67 -7.75
C ASN A 21 -8.20 1.94 -9.23
N ARG A 22 -7.14 2.11 -10.02
CA ARG A 22 -7.22 2.18 -11.48
C ARG A 22 -6.26 1.17 -12.09
N ARG A 23 -6.77 0.30 -12.95
CA ARG A 23 -5.97 -0.69 -13.67
C ARG A 23 -6.15 -0.52 -15.17
N LEU A 24 -5.05 -0.41 -15.92
CA LEU A 24 -5.13 -0.44 -17.40
C LEU A 24 -5.76 -1.74 -17.87
N LYS A 25 -6.75 -1.64 -18.77
CA LYS A 25 -7.40 -2.80 -19.39
C LYS A 25 -6.40 -3.63 -20.21
N VAL A 26 -5.51 -2.95 -20.93
CA VAL A 26 -4.41 -3.57 -21.69
C VAL A 26 -3.10 -2.91 -21.32
N ARG A 27 -2.16 -3.67 -20.76
CA ARG A 27 -0.81 -3.18 -20.40
C ARG A 27 0.14 -3.31 -21.59
N GLY A 28 1.02 -2.32 -21.78
CA GLY A 28 2.09 -2.36 -22.80
C GLY A 28 1.63 -2.16 -24.25
N GLY A 29 0.33 -2.03 -24.52
CA GLY A 29 -0.23 -1.82 -25.87
C GLY A 29 -0.61 -0.38 -26.20
N GLY A 30 -0.15 0.60 -25.43
CA GLY A 30 -0.53 2.02 -25.61
C GLY A 30 -1.97 2.36 -25.23
N SER A 31 -2.69 1.46 -24.55
CA SER A 31 -4.05 1.71 -24.09
C SER A 31 -4.09 2.83 -23.03
N THR A 32 -5.15 3.64 -23.10
CA THR A 32 -5.49 4.67 -22.12
C THR A 32 -6.78 4.34 -21.36
N ASP A 33 -7.33 3.14 -21.56
CA ASP A 33 -8.57 2.70 -20.94
C ASP A 33 -8.30 2.05 -19.57
N TRP A 34 -9.07 2.46 -18.57
CA TRP A 34 -8.91 2.03 -17.18
C TRP A 34 -10.17 1.32 -16.68
N ASP A 35 -9.96 0.20 -15.98
CA ASP A 35 -10.91 -0.31 -15.00
C ASP A 35 -10.75 0.46 -13.69
N VAL A 36 -11.86 0.86 -13.08
CA VAL A 36 -11.89 1.60 -11.82
C VAL A 36 -12.72 0.81 -10.82
N PHE A 37 -12.15 0.54 -9.64
CA PHE A 37 -12.81 -0.24 -8.60
C PHE A 37 -12.33 0.16 -7.22
N GLU A 38 -13.15 -0.11 -6.20
CA GLU A 38 -12.89 0.26 -4.82
C GLU A 38 -12.29 -0.92 -4.02
N ALA A 39 -11.49 -0.59 -3.01
CA ALA A 39 -11.03 -1.54 -2.01
C ALA A 39 -11.01 -0.91 -0.62
N ARG A 40 -11.13 -1.74 0.41
CA ARG A 40 -10.93 -1.32 1.81
C ARG A 40 -9.53 -1.68 2.24
N GLN A 41 -8.77 -0.73 2.77
CA GLN A 41 -7.44 -0.95 3.30
C GLN A 41 -7.38 -0.57 4.77
N ARG A 42 -6.73 -1.41 5.57
CA ARG A 42 -6.33 -1.07 6.93
C ARG A 42 -4.82 -1.10 7.01
N SER A 43 -4.25 -0.02 7.50
CA SER A 43 -2.80 0.15 7.65
C SER A 43 -2.46 0.48 9.09
N ASP A 44 -1.60 -0.33 9.69
CA ASP A 44 -1.15 -0.15 11.06
C ASP A 44 0.37 0.06 11.11
N LEU A 45 0.79 0.86 12.10
CA LEU A 45 2.19 0.94 12.52
C LEU A 45 2.38 0.13 13.79
N ARG A 46 3.45 -0.67 13.81
CA ARG A 46 3.85 -1.51 14.95
C ARG A 46 5.29 -1.16 15.33
N LEU A 47 5.71 -1.62 16.50
CA LEU A 47 7.08 -1.47 16.98
C LEU A 47 7.55 0.00 16.94
N ASP A 48 6.71 0.91 17.42
CA ASP A 48 7.02 2.36 17.49
C ASP A 48 7.41 2.97 16.12
N GLY A 49 6.66 2.63 15.08
CA GLY A 49 6.86 3.14 13.71
C GLY A 49 7.85 2.33 12.86
N MET A 50 8.59 1.39 13.47
CA MET A 50 9.59 0.58 12.75
C MET A 50 9.00 -0.48 11.81
N CYS A 51 7.70 -0.75 11.93
CA CYS A 51 7.00 -1.75 11.14
C CYS A 51 5.69 -1.18 10.59
N SER A 52 5.51 -1.22 9.27
CA SER A 52 4.25 -0.93 8.60
C SER A 52 3.63 -2.24 8.09
N LEU A 53 2.37 -2.46 8.47
CA LEU A 53 1.57 -3.59 8.02
C LEU A 53 0.27 -3.04 7.43
N ASP A 54 -0.03 -3.37 6.18
CA ASP A 54 -1.31 -3.03 5.55
C ASP A 54 -1.97 -4.27 4.95
N GLU A 55 -3.28 -4.43 5.14
CA GLU A 55 -4.12 -5.40 4.44
C GLU A 55 -5.14 -4.63 3.59
N ILE A 56 -5.31 -5.04 2.35
CA ILE A 56 -6.30 -4.49 1.42
C ILE A 56 -7.22 -5.59 0.92
N VAL A 57 -8.52 -5.33 0.96
CA VAL A 57 -9.57 -6.26 0.55
C VAL A 57 -10.28 -5.73 -0.70
N PHE A 58 -10.15 -6.49 -1.79
CA PHE A 58 -10.79 -6.24 -3.08
C PHE A 58 -12.03 -7.12 -3.20
N ALA A 59 -13.11 -6.75 -2.49
CA ALA A 59 -14.29 -7.61 -2.34
C ALA A 59 -14.92 -8.02 -3.68
N GLU A 60 -15.05 -7.06 -4.61
CA GLU A 60 -15.62 -7.29 -5.94
C GLU A 60 -14.71 -8.17 -6.82
N GLN A 61 -13.40 -8.09 -6.65
CA GLN A 61 -12.44 -8.88 -7.41
C GLN A 61 -12.11 -10.23 -6.75
N GLY A 62 -12.61 -10.48 -5.54
CA GLY A 62 -12.50 -11.76 -4.85
C GLY A 62 -11.10 -12.09 -4.31
N PHE A 63 -10.22 -11.10 -4.14
CA PHE A 63 -8.88 -11.31 -3.61
C PHE A 63 -8.49 -10.29 -2.54
N LYS A 64 -7.37 -10.56 -1.87
CA LYS A 64 -6.78 -9.70 -0.85
C LYS A 64 -5.29 -9.51 -1.10
N GLY A 65 -4.77 -8.38 -0.64
CA GLY A 65 -3.34 -8.08 -0.63
C GLY A 65 -2.88 -7.71 0.77
N MET A 66 -1.58 -7.87 1.01
CA MET A 66 -0.95 -7.41 2.23
C MET A 66 0.44 -6.89 1.91
N THR A 67 0.82 -5.78 2.54
CA THR A 67 2.20 -5.31 2.55
C THR A 67 2.75 -5.34 3.97
N PHE A 68 4.01 -5.75 4.09
CA PHE A 68 4.78 -5.67 5.30
C PHE A 68 6.11 -4.96 5.00
N ARG A 69 6.38 -3.88 5.72
CA ARG A 69 7.63 -3.12 5.64
C ARG A 69 8.27 -3.10 7.01
N LEU A 70 9.56 -3.45 7.06
CA LEU A 70 10.35 -3.49 8.28
C LEU A 70 11.56 -2.57 8.12
N TYR A 71 11.77 -1.70 9.12
CA TYR A 71 12.95 -0.88 9.20
C TYR A 71 14.13 -1.72 9.67
N SER A 72 15.23 -1.68 8.91
CA SER A 72 16.47 -2.38 9.21
C SER A 72 17.62 -1.38 9.18
N PRO A 73 18.14 -0.92 10.34
CA PRO A 73 19.15 0.14 10.39
C PRO A 73 20.52 -0.27 9.83
N GLU A 74 20.80 -1.58 9.76
CA GLU A 74 22.08 -2.12 9.30
C GLU A 74 22.09 -2.48 7.80
N ARG A 75 21.03 -2.14 7.07
CA ARG A 75 20.85 -2.55 5.67
C ARG A 75 20.32 -1.41 4.80
#